data_AF-A0AA36JHX6-F1
#
_entry.id   AF-A0AA36JHX6-F1
#
_cell.length_a   1.000
_cell.length_b   1.000
_cell.length_c   1.000
_cell.angle_alpha   90.00
_cell.angle_beta   90.00
_cell.angle_gamma   90.00
#
_symmetry.space_group_name_H-M   'P 1'
#
loop_
_entity.id
_entity.type
_entity.pdbx_description
1 polymer ?
#
loop_
_entity_poly.entity_id
_entity_poly.type
_entity_poly.pdbx_seq_one_letter_code
_entity_poly.pdbx_strand_id
1 'polypeptide(L)'
;SAQWAGPIGLATGCELHGYCKVVSSRPVSREELLALQHRTCCPPELINYKQPWVWELTEVHRLSDPLSLPRKKGQVVWVRVHGPSLLPPPAGDANQK
;
A
#
# COMPACT_ATOMS: atom_id res chain seq x y z
N SER A 1 14.68 -12.15 -5.35
CA SER A 1 13.42 -11.40 -5.57
C SER A 1 13.58 -10.03 -4.93
N ALA A 2 13.20 -8.95 -5.62
CA ALA A 2 13.31 -7.61 -5.05
C ALA A 2 12.23 -7.41 -3.97
N GLN A 3 12.65 -7.16 -2.73
CA GLN A 3 11.77 -6.80 -1.63
C GLN A 3 11.55 -5.29 -1.68
N TRP A 4 10.33 -4.86 -1.99
CA TRP A 4 10.01 -3.43 -2.05
C TRP A 4 9.54 -2.96 -0.67
N ALA A 5 10.09 -1.84 -0.21
CA ALA A 5 9.69 -1.13 1.00
C ALA A 5 9.65 0.37 0.71
N GLY A 6 8.66 1.08 1.22
CA GLY A 6 8.45 2.50 0.94
C GLY A 6 6.98 2.92 0.97
N PRO A 7 6.69 4.19 0.66
CA PRO A 7 5.33 4.72 0.67
C PRO A 7 4.52 4.29 -0.56
N ILE A 8 3.27 3.86 -0.35
CA ILE A 8 2.29 3.54 -1.41
C ILE A 8 1.03 4.38 -1.26
N GLY A 9 0.41 4.71 -2.40
CA GLY A 9 -0.93 5.27 -2.43
C GLY A 9 -2.01 4.17 -2.38
N LEU A 10 -3.04 4.38 -1.58
CA LEU A 10 -4.21 3.51 -1.46
C LEU A 10 -5.35 4.08 -2.29
N ALA A 11 -5.70 3.39 -3.37
CA ALA A 11 -6.63 3.90 -4.36
C ALA A 11 -7.65 2.85 -4.80
N THR A 12 -8.87 3.30 -5.06
CA THR A 12 -9.98 2.50 -5.57
C THR A 12 -10.68 3.25 -6.70
N GLY A 13 -10.98 2.57 -7.81
CA GLY A 13 -11.49 3.24 -9.01
C GLY A 13 -10.51 4.28 -9.54
N CYS A 14 -10.97 5.52 -9.71
CA CYS A 14 -10.19 6.66 -10.18
C CYS A 14 -9.85 7.64 -9.06
N GLU A 15 -9.78 7.19 -7.80
CA GLU A 15 -9.55 8.06 -6.64
C GLU A 15 -8.47 7.51 -5.71
N LEU A 16 -7.63 8.40 -5.18
CA LEU A 16 -6.67 8.14 -4.11
C LEU A 16 -7.30 8.53 -2.78
N HIS A 17 -7.43 7.58 -1.86
CA HIS A 17 -8.09 7.82 -0.57
C HIS A 17 -7.09 7.97 0.59
N GLY A 18 -5.83 7.62 0.39
CA GLY A 18 -4.85 7.57 1.46
C GLY A 18 -3.51 7.08 0.99
N TYR A 19 -2.61 6.91 1.96
CA TYR A 19 -1.30 6.33 1.74
C TYR A 19 -0.87 5.56 3.00
N CYS A 20 0.11 4.68 2.82
CA CYS A 20 0.77 4.00 3.92
C CYS A 20 2.20 3.66 3.52
N LYS A 21 2.96 3.06 4.42
CA LYS A 21 4.32 2.57 4.19
C LYS A 21 4.35 1.06 4.22
N VAL A 22 4.89 0.44 3.18
CA VAL A 22 5.24 -0.99 3.19
C VAL A 22 6.60 -1.12 3.86
N VAL A 23 6.66 -1.89 4.95
CA VAL A 23 7.90 -2.15 5.70
C VAL A 23 8.49 -3.51 5.37
N SER A 24 7.67 -4.46 4.94
CA SER A 24 8.11 -5.77 4.53
C SER A 24 7.19 -6.35 3.45
N SER A 25 7.74 -7.25 2.65
CA SER A 25 7.02 -7.98 1.61
C SER A 25 7.61 -9.38 1.54
N ARG A 26 6.75 -10.40 1.65
CA ARG A 26 7.19 -11.81 1.58
C ARG A 26 6.15 -12.70 0.91
N PRO A 27 6.56 -13.77 0.23
CA PRO A 27 5.64 -14.83 -0.15
C PRO A 27 5.12 -15.54 1.10
N VAL A 28 3.89 -16.03 1.02
CA VAL A 28 3.25 -16.86 2.06
C VAL A 28 2.64 -18.11 1.43
N SER A 29 2.59 -19.20 2.19
CA SER A 29 1.76 -20.35 1.81
C SER A 29 0.28 -20.03 1.96
N ARG A 30 -0.59 -20.91 1.45
CA ARG A 30 -2.05 -20.77 1.65
C ARG A 30 -2.42 -20.88 3.12
N GLU A 31 -1.79 -21.80 3.84
CA GLU A 31 -2.01 -22.07 5.26
C GLU A 31 -1.60 -20.87 6.13
N GLU A 32 -0.44 -20.27 5.85
CA GLU A 32 -0.01 -19.04 6.53
C GLU A 32 -0.99 -17.89 6.29
N LEU A 33 -1.50 -17.74 5.07
CA LEU A 33 -2.44 -16.69 4.73
C LEU A 33 -3.78 -16.84 5.45
N LEU A 34 -4.26 -18.08 5.61
CA LEU A 34 -5.43 -18.40 6.43
C LEU A 34 -5.22 -17.99 7.90
N ALA A 35 -4.04 -18.30 8.46
CA ALA A 35 -3.71 -17.89 9.83
C ALA A 35 -3.67 -16.35 9.99
N LEU A 36 -3.33 -15.63 8.92
CA LEU A 36 -3.28 -14.16 8.87
C LEU A 36 -4.63 -13.51 8.52
N GLN A 37 -5.72 -14.27 8.34
CA GLN A 37 -7.02 -13.72 7.92
C GLN A 37 -7.53 -12.60 8.83
N HIS A 38 -7.29 -12.69 10.14
CA HIS A 38 -7.64 -11.66 11.12
C HIS A 38 -6.92 -10.32 10.90
N ARG A 39 -5.80 -10.31 10.16
CA ARG A 39 -5.03 -9.10 9.80
C ARG A 39 -5.31 -8.64 8.36
N THR A 40 -5.45 -9.58 7.42
CA THR A 40 -5.65 -9.25 6.00
C THR A 40 -7.10 -8.91 5.69
N CYS A 41 -8.04 -9.31 6.54
CA CYS A 41 -9.48 -9.16 6.36
C CYS A 41 -9.99 -9.71 5.00
N CYS A 42 -9.22 -10.62 4.39
CA CYS A 42 -9.52 -11.18 3.07
C CYS A 42 -10.17 -12.56 3.22
N PRO A 43 -11.40 -12.77 2.72
CA PRO A 43 -12.03 -14.09 2.69
C PRO A 43 -11.19 -15.08 1.87
N PRO A 44 -10.83 -16.26 2.42
CA PRO A 44 -9.93 -17.22 1.77
C PRO A 44 -10.37 -17.68 0.38
N GLU A 45 -11.68 -17.76 0.14
CA GLU A 45 -12.30 -18.17 -1.11
C GLU A 45 -12.03 -17.19 -2.26
N LEU A 46 -11.67 -15.94 -1.95
CA LEU A 46 -11.34 -14.93 -2.95
C LEU A 46 -9.86 -14.96 -3.36
N ILE A 47 -9.04 -15.76 -2.69
CA ILE A 47 -7.59 -15.83 -2.91
C ILE A 47 -7.29 -16.92 -3.94
N ASN A 48 -7.13 -16.53 -5.20
CA ASN A 48 -6.88 -17.44 -6.32
C ASN A 48 -5.44 -17.38 -6.89
N TYR A 49 -4.53 -16.72 -6.18
CA TYR A 49 -3.14 -16.56 -6.60
C TYR A 49 -2.34 -17.86 -6.44
N LYS A 50 -1.54 -18.22 -7.47
CA LYS A 50 -0.63 -19.39 -7.40
C LYS A 50 0.39 -19.28 -6.25
N GLN A 51 0.87 -18.06 -5.98
CA GLN A 51 1.78 -17.75 -4.88
C GLN A 51 1.36 -16.41 -4.28
N PRO A 52 0.62 -16.40 -3.15
CA PRO A 52 0.26 -15.16 -2.49
C PRO A 52 1.47 -14.50 -1.83
N TRP A 53 1.40 -13.18 -1.74
CA TRP A 53 2.37 -12.33 -1.03
C TRP A 53 1.62 -11.48 -0.01
N VAL A 54 2.28 -11.22 1.12
CA VAL A 54 1.77 -10.31 2.15
C VAL A 54 2.71 -9.12 2.24
N TRP A 55 2.12 -7.92 2.26
CA TRP A 55 2.80 -6.67 2.57
C TRP A 55 2.42 -6.24 3.98
N GLU A 56 3.41 -5.92 4.80
CA GLU A 56 3.18 -5.32 6.11
C GLU A 56 3.13 -3.80 5.96
N LEU A 57 2.04 -3.20 6.43
CA LEU A 57 1.72 -1.79 6.25
C LEU A 57 1.83 -1.06 7.60
N THR A 58 2.47 0.10 7.62
CA THR A 58 2.55 1.03 8.75
C THR A 58 2.19 2.43 8.29
N GLU A 59 2.07 3.38 9.25
CA GLU A 59 1.87 4.80 8.94
C GLU A 59 0.66 5.01 7.98
N VAL A 60 -0.48 4.39 8.31
CA VAL A 60 -1.68 4.46 7.46
C VAL A 60 -2.37 5.80 7.67
N HIS A 61 -2.49 6.57 6.60
CA HIS A 61 -3.15 7.87 6.60
C HIS A 61 -4.28 7.89 5.58
N ARG A 62 -5.45 8.32 6.03
CA ARG A 62 -6.61 8.61 5.18
C ARG A 62 -6.65 10.09 4.87
N LEU A 63 -6.87 10.44 3.60
CA LEU A 63 -7.11 11.81 3.19
C LEU A 63 -8.53 12.23 3.59
N SER A 64 -8.71 13.49 4.01
CA SER A 64 -10.05 14.05 4.26
C SER A 64 -10.92 13.97 3.01
N ASP A 65 -10.30 14.29 1.87
CA ASP A 65 -10.93 14.37 0.57
C ASP A 65 -10.13 13.51 -0.44
N PRO A 66 -10.75 12.52 -1.09
CA PRO A 66 -10.08 11.69 -2.09
C PRO A 66 -9.57 12.52 -3.27
N LEU A 67 -8.36 12.23 -3.76
CA LEU A 67 -7.79 12.90 -4.92
C LEU A 67 -8.15 12.13 -6.19
N SER A 68 -8.68 12.82 -7.20
CA SER A 68 -8.91 12.22 -8.51
C SER A 68 -7.58 11.77 -9.14
N LEU A 69 -7.50 10.48 -9.46
CA LEU A 69 -6.43 9.86 -10.22
C LEU A 69 -6.95 9.54 -11.63
N PRO A 70 -6.66 10.37 -12.64
CA PRO A 70 -7.08 10.11 -14.01
C PRO A 70 -6.36 8.86 -14.53
N ARG A 71 -7.04 7.72 -14.46
CA ARG A 71 -6.56 6.42 -14.94
C ARG A 71 -7.53 5.83 -15.93
N LYS A 72 -6.99 5.08 -16.90
CA LYS A 72 -7.83 4.22 -17.75
C LYS A 72 -8.31 3.03 -16.93
N LYS A 73 -9.56 2.60 -17.14
CA LYS A 73 -10.10 1.38 -16.53
C LYS A 73 -9.17 0.20 -16.83
N GLY A 74 -8.73 -0.51 -15.79
CA GLY A 74 -7.79 -1.65 -15.90
C GLY A 74 -6.30 -1.28 -15.95
N GLN A 75 -5.94 0.01 -15.84
CA GLN A 75 -4.54 0.44 -15.88
C GLN A 75 -3.84 0.17 -14.53
N VAL A 76 -2.90 -0.78 -14.54
CA VAL A 76 -1.93 -0.98 -13.46
C VAL A 76 -0.72 -0.09 -13.75
N VAL A 77 -0.41 0.85 -12.84
CA VAL A 77 0.74 1.74 -12.98
C VAL A 77 1.68 1.51 -11.80
N TRP A 78 2.92 1.13 -12.09
CA TRP A 78 4.00 1.08 -11.11
C TRP A 78 4.86 2.32 -11.33
N VAL A 79 4.72 3.33 -10.46
CA VAL A 79 5.58 4.53 -10.54
C VAL A 79 6.78 4.30 -9.65
N ARG A 80 7.95 4.09 -10.25
CA ARG A 80 9.23 4.15 -9.54
C ARG A 80 9.58 5.63 -9.37
N VAL A 81 9.35 6.19 -8.19
CA VAL A 81 9.70 7.59 -7.91
C VAL A 81 11.22 7.68 -7.74
N HIS A 82 11.92 8.04 -8.81
CA HIS A 82 13.28 8.60 -8.72
C HIS A 82 13.16 10.12 -8.70
N GLY A 83 13.12 10.72 -7.51
CA GLY A 83 13.00 12.17 -7.36
C GLY A 83 12.44 12.60 -6.01
N PRO A 84 12.52 13.90 -5.67
CA PRO A 84 12.04 14.42 -4.40
C PRO A 84 10.54 14.11 -4.23
N SER A 85 10.21 13.64 -3.03
CA SER A 85 8.87 13.21 -2.63
C SER A 85 7.80 14.24 -3.02
N LEU A 86 6.77 13.79 -3.73
CA LEU A 86 5.54 14.57 -3.96
C LEU A 86 4.59 14.54 -2.73
N LEU A 87 4.91 13.72 -1.72
CA LEU A 87 4.18 13.75 -0.46
C LEU A 87 4.65 14.97 0.35
N PRO A 88 3.71 15.74 0.93
CA PRO A 88 4.08 16.82 1.83
C PRO A 88 4.95 16.27 2.97
N PRO A 89 5.96 17.02 3.44
CA PRO A 89 6.75 16.59 4.58
C PRO A 89 5.81 16.31 5.76
N PRO A 90 6.10 15.29 6.59
CA PRO A 90 5.35 15.06 7.81
C PRO A 90 5.33 16.36 8.62
N ALA A 91 4.15 16.71 9.15
CA ALA A 91 3.97 17.92 9.96
C ALA A 91 5.05 17.94 11.05
N GLY A 92 5.89 18.97 11.01
CA GLY A 92 7.19 18.98 11.68
C GLY A 92 7.11 19.00 13.20
N ASP A 93 8.11 18.39 13.83
CA ASP A 93 8.59 18.85 15.12
C ASP A 93 9.39 20.14 14.90
N ALA A 94 8.66 21.25 14.92
CA ALA A 94 9.25 22.57 15.15
C ALA A 94 9.75 22.62 16.59
N ASN A 95 10.95 22.10 16.85
CA ASN A 95 11.76 22.48 18.00
C ASN A 95 13.22 22.05 17.79
N GLN A 96 14.00 22.91 17.14
CA GLN A 96 15.44 22.98 17.35
C GLN A 96 15.73 24.30 18.08
N LYS A 97 16.33 24.19 19.25
CA LYS A 97 17.29 25.18 19.76
C LYS A 97 18.68 24.69 19.42
#